data_AF-A0A2E1MVR6-F1
#
_entry.id   AF-A0A2E1MVR6-F1
#
_cell.length_a   1.000
_cell.length_b   1.000
_cell.length_c   1.000
_cell.angle_alpha   90.00
_cell.angle_beta   90.00
_cell.angle_gamma   90.00
#
_symmetry.space_group_name_H-M   'P 1'
#
loop_
_entity.id
_entity.type
_entity.pdbx_description
1 polymer ?
#
loop_
_entity_poly.entity_id
_entity_poly.type
_entity_poly.pdbx_seq_one_letter_code
_entity_poly.pdbx_strand_id
1 'polypeptide(L)' 'MFNSISYWKTNVLGTINLIEIMSKYRITNLVFSSSATIYTNAKRSFLKEDSKLKHINPY' A
#
# COMPACT_ATOMS: atom_id res chain seq x y z
N MET A 1 14.24 15.97 -2.37
CA MET A 1 12.98 16.21 -3.11
C MET A 1 12.27 14.87 -3.25
N PHE A 2 11.09 14.71 -2.65
CA PHE A 2 10.30 13.47 -2.80
C PHE A 2 9.93 13.30 -4.27
N ASN A 3 10.47 12.26 -4.90
CA ASN A 3 10.10 11.90 -6.26
C ASN A 3 8.93 10.92 -6.21
N SER A 4 7.71 11.45 -6.30
CA SER A 4 6.48 10.64 -6.31
C SER A 4 6.55 9.53 -7.35
N ILE A 5 7.06 9.80 -8.57
CA ILE A 5 7.17 8.81 -9.64
C ILE A 5 8.06 7.63 -9.22
N SER A 6 9.15 7.89 -8.51
CA SER A 6 10.01 6.82 -7.99
C SER A 6 9.24 5.93 -6.99
N TYR A 7 8.43 6.53 -6.12
CA TYR A 7 7.58 5.80 -5.19
C TYR A 7 6.56 4.90 -5.90
N TRP A 8 5.88 5.43 -6.93
CA TRP A 8 4.95 4.66 -7.76
C TRP A 8 5.66 3.50 -8.48
N LYS A 9 6.86 3.73 -9.01
CA LYS A 9 7.66 2.68 -9.67
C LYS A 9 8.05 1.57 -8.70
N THR A 10 8.47 1.91 -7.49
CA THR A 10 8.91 0.90 -6.52
C THR A 10 7.75 0.15 -5.90
N ASN A 11 6.74 0.85 -5.36
CA ASN A 11 5.72 0.20 -4.53
C ASN A 11 4.51 -0.28 -5.32
N VAL A 12 4.10 0.44 -6.37
CA VAL A 12 2.95 0.03 -7.18
C VAL A 12 3.41 -0.89 -8.31
N LEU A 13 4.27 -0.40 -9.21
CA LEU A 13 4.74 -1.22 -10.32
C LEU A 13 5.58 -2.42 -9.85
N GLY A 14 6.41 -2.27 -8.82
CA GLY A 14 7.14 -3.38 -8.23
C GLY A 14 6.22 -4.49 -7.67
N THR A 15 5.12 -4.11 -7.01
CA THR A 15 4.13 -5.08 -6.51
C THR A 15 3.40 -5.77 -7.66
N ILE A 16 3.05 -5.06 -8.74
CA ILE A 16 2.44 -5.64 -9.95
C ILE A 16 3.38 -6.70 -10.54
N ASN A 17 4.64 -6.34 -10.78
CA ASN A 17 5.64 -7.26 -11.34
C ASN A 17 5.83 -8.51 -10.46
N LEU A 18 5.83 -8.34 -9.14
CA LEU A 18 5.93 -9.45 -8.19
C LEU A 18 4.72 -10.38 -8.31
N ILE A 19 3.50 -9.84 -8.34
CA ILE A 19 2.26 -10.61 -8.47
C ILE A 19 2.21 -11.37 -9.80
N GLU A 20 2.66 -10.77 -10.90
CA GLU A 20 2.74 -11.43 -12.22
C GLU A 20 3.64 -12.66 -12.18
N ILE A 21 4.83 -12.55 -11.57
CA ILE A 21 5.74 -13.69 -11.40
C ILE A 21 5.17 -14.72 -10.43
N MET A 22 4.59 -14.30 -9.31
CA MET A 22 3.91 -15.20 -8.38
C MET A 22 2.82 -16.02 -9.08
N SER A 23 2.02 -15.38 -9.94
CA SER A 23 0.99 -16.04 -10.75
C SER A 23 1.59 -17.08 -11.69
N LYS A 24 2.67 -16.73 -12.42
CA LYS A 24 3.40 -17.66 -13.30
C LYS A 24 3.87 -18.93 -12.57
N TYR A 25 4.33 -18.79 -11.32
CA TYR A 25 4.83 -19.90 -10.51
C TYR A 25 3.79 -20.48 -9.54
N ARG A 26 2.50 -20.09 -9.67
CA ARG A 26 1.39 -20.56 -8.84
C ARG A 26 1.61 -20.34 -7.33
N ILE A 27 2.28 -19.24 -6.97
CA ILE A 27 2.42 -18.80 -5.57
C ILE A 27 1.19 -17.98 -5.21
N THR A 28 0.44 -18.43 -4.19
CA THR A 28 -0.84 -17.81 -3.80
C THR A 28 -0.80 -17.07 -2.46
N ASN A 29 0.28 -17.21 -1.70
CA ASN A 29 0.40 -16.59 -0.38
C ASN A 29 1.33 -15.38 -0.44
N LEU A 30 0.84 -14.22 -0.01
CA LEU A 30 1.59 -12.97 0.09
C LEU A 30 1.23 -12.26 1.40
N VAL A 31 2.25 -11.89 2.17
CA VAL A 31 2.10 -10.97 3.31
C VAL A 31 2.51 -9.58 2.81
N PHE A 32 1.54 -8.66 2.75
CA PHE A 32 1.77 -7.30 2.28
C PHE A 32 1.88 -6.32 3.45
N SER A 33 3.04 -5.65 3.57
CA SER A 33 3.27 -4.66 4.61
C SER A 33 2.69 -3.30 4.21
N SER A 34 1.42 -3.07 4.56
CA SER A 34 0.75 -1.78 4.39
C SER A 34 1.09 -0.80 5.54
N SER A 35 0.41 0.35 5.61
CA SER A 35 0.65 1.39 6.62
C SER A 35 -0.63 2.02 7.14
N ALA A 36 -0.64 2.43 8.42
CA ALA A 36 -1.78 3.14 9.02
C ALA A 36 -1.97 4.56 8.47
N THR A 37 -1.03 5.08 7.68
CA THR A 37 -1.13 6.40 7.01
C THR A 37 -2.30 6.50 6.04
N ILE A 38 -2.88 5.36 5.62
CA ILE A 38 -4.04 5.32 4.72
C ILE A 38 -5.34 5.78 5.40
N TYR A 39 -5.40 5.78 6.74
CA TYR A 39 -6.59 6.17 7.49
C TYR A 39 -6.68 7.68 7.68
N THR A 40 -7.92 8.22 7.71
CA THR A 40 -8.15 9.60 8.12
C THR A 40 -7.83 9.77 9.60
N ASN A 41 -7.29 10.93 9.99
CA ASN A 41 -7.06 11.27 11.39
C ASN A 41 -8.41 11.35 12.13
N ALA A 42 -8.76 10.27 12.84
CA ALA A 42 -9.94 10.23 13.67
C ALA A 42 -9.62 10.99 14.96
N LYS A 43 -10.01 12.27 15.02
CA LYS A 43 -9.51 13.24 16.00
C LYS A 43 -9.55 12.80 17.47
N ARG A 44 -10.26 11.72 17.85
CA ARG A 44 -10.37 11.20 19.24
C ARG A 44 -10.65 9.70 19.36
N SER A 45 -10.48 8.88 18.33
CA SER A 45 -10.82 7.44 18.40
C SER A 45 -9.69 6.55 17.91
N PHE A 46 -9.58 5.36 18.49
CA PHE A 46 -8.70 4.30 17.97
C PHE A 46 -9.06 3.98 16.52
N LEU A 47 -8.03 3.80 15.69
CA LEU A 47 -8.20 3.33 14.32
C LEU A 47 -8.58 1.84 14.34
N LYS A 48 -9.51 1.50 13.48
CA LYS A 48 -9.96 0.14 13.17
C LYS A 48 -9.73 -0.14 11.69
N GLU A 49 -9.72 -1.40 11.28
CA GLU A 49 -9.52 -1.82 9.89
C GLU A 49 -10.63 -1.34 8.95
N ASP A 50 -11.82 -1.02 9.47
CA ASP A 50 -12.95 -0.43 8.75
C ASP A 50 -12.98 1.11 8.82
N SER A 51 -11.96 1.74 9.41
CA SER A 51 -11.89 3.20 9.51
C SER A 51 -11.76 3.86 8.14
N LYS A 52 -12.33 5.07 8.03
CA LYS A 52 -12.37 5.81 6.76
C LYS A 52 -10.97 6.04 6.20
N LEU A 53 -10.79 5.73 4.93
CA LEU A 53 -9.54 5.94 4.20
C LEU A 53 -9.44 7.37 3.66
N LYS A 54 -8.25 7.96 3.73
CA LYS A 54 -7.90 9.21 3.05
C LYS A 54 -6.39 9.32 2.87
N HIS A 55 -5.95 9.15 1.64
CA HIS A 55 -4.57 9.36 1.23
C HIS A 55 -4.24 10.86 1.24
N ILE A 56 -3.18 11.24 1.93
CA ILE A 56 -2.74 12.64 2.05
C ILE A 56 -1.42 12.92 1.33
N ASN A 57 -0.75 11.88 0.83
CA ASN A 57 0.52 11.98 0.15
C ASN A 57 0.73 10.75 -0.78
N PRO A 58 1.76 10.74 -1.65
CA PRO A 58 2.03 9.64 -2.56
C PRO A 58 2.41 8.31 -1.90
N TYR A 59 2.88 8.32 -0.65
CA TYR A 59 2.98 7.16 0.24
C TYR A 59 1.64 6.90 0.95
#